data_AF-A0A6I8NBT7-F1
#
_entry.id   AF-A0A6I8NBT7-F1
#
_cell.length_a   1.000
_cell.length_b   1.000
_cell.length_c   1.000
_cell.angle_alpha   90.00
_cell.angle_beta   90.00
_cell.angle_gamma   90.00
#
_symmetry.space_group_name_H-M   'P 1'
#
loop_
_entity.id
_entity.type
_entity.pdbx_description
1 polymer ?
#
loop_
_entity_poly.entity_id
_entity_poly.type
_entity_poly.pdbx_seq_one_letter_code
_entity_poly.pdbx_strand_id
1 'polypeptide(L)'
;MREGSEPEPGTLRCLEPAVVKRGEEIHNEVEFEWLRQFWFQGSRYSSCTDWWLQPMTHLEGLWEKMEHMTKAVLRAVRKEEQPTEQKNEIVTCLLAPLTERQELRREWRTRCQSRIARSLPDDQKPRCRPWWDDRDPRMPLPFDLGEIISELGHHLLPSGS
;
A
#
# COMPACT_ATOMS: atom_id res chain seq x y z
N MET A 1 -23.29 28.16 0.51
CA MET A 1 -22.83 26.82 0.10
C MET A 1 -22.00 26.29 1.26
N ARG A 2 -22.41 25.22 1.93
CA ARG A 2 -21.58 24.62 2.99
C ARG A 2 -20.48 23.81 2.30
N GLU A 3 -19.22 24.17 2.55
CA GLU A 3 -18.09 23.29 2.30
C GLU A 3 -18.35 21.97 3.02
N GLY A 4 -18.36 20.87 2.27
CA GLY A 4 -18.36 19.55 2.85
C GLY A 4 -17.01 19.36 3.53
N SER A 5 -17.04 19.22 4.86
CA SER A 5 -15.87 18.82 5.65
C SER A 5 -15.17 17.65 4.97
N GLU A 6 -13.84 17.72 4.85
CA GLU A 6 -13.06 16.55 4.43
C GLU A 6 -13.45 15.36 5.32
N PRO A 7 -13.78 14.21 4.73
CA PRO A 7 -14.20 13.05 5.51
C PRO A 7 -13.04 12.65 6.43
N GLU A 8 -13.38 12.27 7.66
CA GLU A 8 -12.40 11.80 8.65
C GLU A 8 -11.46 10.75 8.02
N PRO A 9 -10.15 10.81 8.30
CA PRO A 9 -9.17 9.90 7.70
C PRO A 9 -9.59 8.43 7.83
N GLY A 10 -9.68 7.73 6.70
CA GLY A 10 -10.09 6.32 6.68
C GLY A 10 -11.60 6.06 6.65
N THR A 11 -12.44 7.09 6.42
CA THR A 11 -13.88 6.88 6.18
C THR A 11 -14.14 6.61 4.69
N LEU A 12 -14.60 5.42 4.36
CA LEU A 12 -14.93 5.02 2.99
C LEU A 12 -16.30 5.57 2.58
N ARG A 13 -16.37 6.18 1.40
CA ARG A 13 -17.63 6.68 0.82
C ARG A 13 -18.39 5.62 0.02
N CYS A 14 -17.68 4.61 -0.48
CA CYS A 14 -18.21 3.57 -1.34
C CYS A 14 -17.43 2.26 -1.10
N LEU A 15 -18.15 1.13 -1.15
CA LEU A 15 -17.59 -0.23 -1.05
C LEU A 15 -17.91 -1.06 -2.30
N GLU A 16 -18.22 -0.40 -3.41
CA GLU A 16 -18.42 -1.07 -4.69
C GLU A 16 -17.13 -1.78 -5.12
N PRO A 17 -17.18 -3.06 -5.52
CA PRO A 17 -15.98 -3.85 -5.83
C PRO A 17 -15.07 -3.19 -6.88
N ALA A 18 -15.64 -2.58 -7.91
CA ALA A 18 -14.88 -1.87 -8.96
C ALA A 18 -14.11 -0.65 -8.41
N VAL A 19 -14.73 0.11 -7.50
CA VAL A 19 -14.12 1.29 -6.87
C VAL A 19 -13.00 0.86 -5.92
N VAL A 20 -13.25 -0.20 -5.12
CA VAL A 20 -12.23 -0.77 -4.22
C VAL A 20 -11.03 -1.25 -5.02
N LYS A 21 -11.25 -2.07 -6.06
CA LYS A 21 -10.19 -2.57 -6.92
C LYS A 21 -9.36 -1.43 -7.51
N ARG A 22 -10.03 -0.42 -8.07
CA ARG A 22 -9.33 0.72 -8.68
C ARG A 22 -8.51 1.52 -7.67
N GLY A 23 -9.03 1.70 -6.46
CA GLY A 23 -8.29 2.35 -5.37
C GLY A 23 -7.00 1.60 -5.01
N GLU A 24 -7.07 0.28 -4.90
CA GLU A 24 -5.91 -0.57 -4.57
C GLU A 24 -4.89 -0.66 -5.72
N GLU A 25 -5.34 -0.63 -6.99
CA GLU A 25 -4.46 -0.52 -8.17
C GLU A 25 -3.67 0.80 -8.16
N ILE A 26 -4.35 1.93 -7.92
CA ILE A 26 -3.69 3.25 -7.82
C ILE A 26 -2.71 3.26 -6.64
N HIS A 27 -3.08 2.61 -5.53
CA HIS A 27 -2.21 2.48 -4.37
C HIS A 27 -0.90 1.74 -4.74
N ASN A 28 -1.00 0.63 -5.48
CA ASN A 28 0.17 -0.08 -6.01
C ASN A 28 1.00 0.81 -6.95
N GLU A 29 0.35 1.47 -7.91
CA GLU A 29 1.03 2.34 -8.89
C GLU A 29 1.84 3.44 -8.18
N VAL A 30 1.25 4.14 -7.21
CA VAL A 30 1.94 5.18 -6.45
C VAL A 30 3.12 4.60 -5.65
N GLU A 31 2.95 3.44 -5.01
CA GLU A 31 4.03 2.82 -4.24
C GLU A 31 5.20 2.38 -5.13
N PHE A 32 4.92 1.70 -6.24
CA PHE A 32 5.93 0.98 -7.01
C PHE A 32 6.46 1.72 -8.23
N GLU A 33 5.65 2.51 -8.92
CA GLU A 33 6.09 3.27 -10.11
C GLU A 33 6.65 4.64 -9.75
N TRP A 34 6.31 5.16 -8.56
CA TRP A 34 6.75 6.49 -8.13
C TRP A 34 7.65 6.46 -6.90
N LEU A 35 7.11 6.10 -5.74
CA LEU A 35 7.85 6.26 -4.47
C LEU A 35 9.10 5.37 -4.43
N ARG A 36 8.93 4.06 -4.64
CA ARG A 36 10.07 3.14 -4.58
C ARG A 36 11.09 3.39 -5.69
N GLN A 37 10.65 3.75 -6.90
CA GLN A 37 11.55 4.16 -7.98
C GLN A 37 12.39 5.38 -7.63
N PHE A 38 11.76 6.40 -7.05
CA PHE A 38 12.45 7.63 -6.66
C PHE A 38 13.47 7.36 -5.55
N TRP A 39 13.05 6.69 -4.47
CA TRP A 39 13.91 6.45 -3.32
C TRP A 39 15.00 5.40 -3.56
N PHE A 40 14.80 4.48 -4.51
CA PHE A 40 15.81 3.50 -4.90
C PHE A 40 17.05 4.14 -5.54
N GLN A 41 16.92 5.34 -6.08
CA GLN A 41 18.04 6.07 -6.68
C GLN A 41 18.93 6.79 -5.65
N GLY A 42 18.64 6.64 -4.36
CA GLY A 42 19.34 7.33 -3.28
C GLY A 42 19.01 8.82 -3.25
N SER A 43 19.98 9.65 -2.90
CA SER A 43 19.87 11.12 -2.90
C SER A 43 20.58 11.77 -4.08
N ARG A 44 20.92 11.03 -5.14
CA ARG A 44 21.67 11.55 -6.30
C ARG A 44 21.06 12.79 -6.96
N TYR A 45 19.75 12.97 -6.85
CA TYR A 45 19.07 14.15 -7.39
C TYR A 45 19.44 15.43 -6.63
N SER A 46 19.79 15.35 -5.34
CA SER A 46 20.05 16.53 -4.51
C SER A 46 21.33 17.27 -4.90
N SER A 47 22.20 16.66 -5.71
CA SER A 47 23.35 17.36 -6.29
C SER A 47 22.97 18.30 -7.44
N CYS A 48 21.80 18.09 -8.05
CA CYS A 48 21.36 18.79 -9.25
C CYS A 48 20.11 19.66 -9.01
N THR A 49 19.16 19.19 -8.21
CA THR A 49 17.91 19.90 -7.94
C THR A 49 17.18 19.34 -6.71
N ASP A 50 16.42 20.20 -6.04
CA ASP A 50 15.48 19.86 -4.97
C ASP A 50 14.03 19.73 -5.46
N TRP A 51 13.77 19.94 -6.75
CA TRP A 51 12.42 20.05 -7.34
C TRP A 51 11.49 18.88 -7.00
N TRP A 52 12.04 17.66 -6.89
CA TRP A 52 11.28 16.43 -6.61
C TRP A 52 10.98 16.20 -5.12
N LEU A 53 11.66 16.90 -4.20
CA LEU A 53 11.53 16.64 -2.77
C LEU A 53 10.11 16.88 -2.26
N GLN A 54 9.55 18.05 -2.57
CA GLN A 54 8.20 18.40 -2.13
C GLN A 54 7.13 17.50 -2.80
N PRO A 55 7.14 17.29 -4.14
CA PRO A 55 6.22 16.35 -4.79
C PRO A 55 6.26 14.94 -4.20
N MET A 56 7.45 14.39 -3.96
CA MET A 56 7.59 13.02 -3.43
C MET A 56 7.16 12.93 -1.97
N THR A 57 7.40 13.96 -1.17
CA THR A 57 6.88 14.04 0.21
C THR A 57 5.35 14.11 0.22
N HIS A 58 4.75 14.90 -0.68
CA HIS A 58 3.31 14.98 -0.82
C HIS A 58 2.70 13.64 -1.28
N LEU A 59 3.33 12.99 -2.26
CA LEU A 59 2.90 11.69 -2.78
C LEU A 59 2.98 10.60 -1.71
N GLU A 60 4.01 10.61 -0.87
CA GLU A 60 4.13 9.69 0.28
C GLU A 60 3.01 9.92 1.30
N GLY A 61 2.64 11.17 1.58
CA GLY A 61 1.48 11.48 2.43
C GLY A 61 0.14 11.02 1.84
N LEU A 62 -0.02 11.05 0.51
CA LEU A 62 -1.20 10.49 -0.16
C LEU A 62 -1.22 8.96 -0.10
N TRP A 63 -0.08 8.32 -0.34
CA TRP A 63 0.10 6.87 -0.20
C TRP A 63 -0.20 6.39 1.23
N GLU A 64 0.23 7.12 2.26
CA GLU A 64 -0.08 6.78 3.66
C GLU A 64 -1.60 6.83 3.95
N LYS A 65 -2.32 7.77 3.33
CA LYS A 65 -3.79 7.78 3.40
C LYS A 65 -4.40 6.56 2.71
N MET A 66 -3.81 6.06 1.63
CA MET A 66 -4.28 4.84 0.96
C MET A 66 -4.06 3.59 1.82
N GLU A 67 -2.97 3.49 2.59
CA GLU A 67 -2.80 2.42 3.60
C GLU A 67 -3.94 2.42 4.63
N HIS A 68 -4.39 3.61 5.06
CA HIS A 68 -5.54 3.74 5.95
C HIS A 68 -6.85 3.33 5.28
N MET A 69 -7.01 3.65 3.99
CA MET A 69 -8.16 3.22 3.20
C MET A 69 -8.20 1.69 3.07
N THR A 70 -7.07 1.05 2.74
CA THR A 70 -6.98 -0.43 2.68
C THR A 70 -7.39 -1.05 4.03
N LYS A 71 -6.93 -0.50 5.16
CA LYS A 71 -7.38 -0.96 6.50
C LYS A 71 -8.88 -0.79 6.71
N ALA A 72 -9.45 0.33 6.26
CA ALA A 72 -10.89 0.56 6.37
C ALA A 72 -11.69 -0.46 5.55
N VAL A 73 -11.21 -0.82 4.34
CA VAL A 73 -11.87 -1.83 3.51
C VAL A 73 -11.79 -3.19 4.18
N LEU A 74 -10.60 -3.59 4.67
CA LEU A 74 -10.41 -4.85 5.41
C LEU A 74 -11.33 -4.93 6.64
N ARG A 75 -11.47 -3.84 7.39
CA ARG A 75 -12.41 -3.76 8.52
C ARG A 75 -13.86 -3.94 8.07
N ALA A 76 -14.26 -3.31 6.96
CA ALA A 76 -15.61 -3.44 6.43
C ALA A 76 -15.93 -4.88 6.00
N VAL A 77 -14.98 -5.56 5.34
CA VAL A 77 -15.09 -6.97 4.94
C VAL A 77 -15.19 -7.91 6.16
N ARG A 78 -14.51 -7.59 7.25
CA ARG A 78 -14.52 -8.40 8.49
C ARG A 78 -15.80 -8.24 9.32
N LYS A 79 -16.63 -7.22 9.08
CA LYS A 79 -17.90 -7.07 9.79
C LYS A 79 -18.86 -8.21 9.41
N GLU A 80 -19.49 -8.80 10.41
CA GLU A 80 -20.43 -9.93 10.24
C GLU A 80 -21.73 -9.53 9.55
N GLU A 81 -22.05 -8.23 9.52
CA GLU A 81 -23.32 -7.68 9.03
C GLU A 81 -23.41 -7.60 7.48
N GLN A 82 -22.32 -7.82 6.74
CA GLN A 82 -22.34 -7.76 5.27
C GLN A 82 -22.84 -9.08 4.64
N PRO A 83 -23.63 -9.02 3.55
CA PRO A 83 -23.99 -10.19 2.77
C PRO A 83 -22.75 -10.94 2.27
N THR A 84 -22.74 -12.27 2.43
CA THR A 84 -21.59 -13.13 2.06
C THR A 84 -21.17 -12.99 0.60
N GLU A 85 -22.12 -12.81 -0.32
CA GLU A 85 -21.84 -12.65 -1.75
C GLU A 85 -21.07 -11.36 -2.04
N GLN A 86 -21.57 -10.22 -1.56
CA GLN A 86 -20.90 -8.92 -1.68
C GLN A 86 -19.53 -8.94 -1.00
N LYS A 87 -19.42 -9.58 0.17
CA LYS A 87 -18.15 -9.76 0.87
C LYS A 87 -17.15 -10.52 0.01
N ASN A 88 -17.56 -11.63 -0.61
CA ASN A 88 -16.71 -12.44 -1.47
C ASN A 88 -16.25 -11.69 -2.73
N GLU A 89 -17.12 -10.86 -3.32
CA GLU A 89 -16.74 -10.00 -4.44
C GLU A 89 -15.66 -8.99 -4.05
N ILE A 90 -15.82 -8.33 -2.90
CA ILE A 90 -14.84 -7.36 -2.40
C ILE A 90 -13.52 -8.08 -2.07
N VAL A 91 -13.57 -9.24 -1.39
CA VAL A 91 -12.38 -10.06 -1.08
C VAL A 91 -11.65 -10.45 -2.36
N THR A 92 -12.37 -10.89 -3.38
CA THR A 92 -11.81 -11.24 -4.70
C THR A 92 -11.12 -10.02 -5.34
N CYS A 93 -11.73 -8.84 -5.25
CA CYS A 93 -11.15 -7.59 -5.76
C CYS A 93 -9.90 -7.13 -5.00
N LEU A 94 -9.79 -7.46 -3.71
CA LEU A 94 -8.64 -7.13 -2.87
C LEU A 94 -7.48 -8.10 -3.05
N LEU A 95 -7.76 -9.40 -3.24
CA LEU A 95 -6.74 -10.43 -3.14
C LEU A 95 -5.63 -10.25 -4.17
N ALA A 96 -5.98 -9.95 -5.43
CA ALA A 96 -5.01 -9.73 -6.50
C ALA A 96 -4.07 -8.54 -6.23
N PRO A 97 -4.56 -7.30 -6.01
CA PRO A 97 -3.67 -6.15 -5.78
C PRO A 97 -2.87 -6.26 -4.48
N LEU A 98 -3.41 -6.88 -3.41
CA LEU A 98 -2.65 -7.10 -2.17
C LEU A 98 -1.54 -8.13 -2.34
N THR A 99 -1.79 -9.20 -3.11
CA THR A 99 -0.78 -10.21 -3.42
C THR A 99 0.36 -9.60 -4.23
N GLU A 100 0.02 -8.86 -5.30
CA GLU A 100 1.01 -8.11 -6.08
C GLU A 100 1.82 -7.14 -5.21
N ARG A 101 1.15 -6.38 -4.32
CA ARG A 101 1.82 -5.47 -3.39
C ARG A 101 2.81 -6.19 -2.48
N GLN A 102 2.44 -7.35 -1.95
CA GLN A 102 3.31 -8.16 -1.11
C GLN A 102 4.53 -8.69 -1.87
N GLU A 103 4.34 -9.18 -3.09
CA GLU A 103 5.41 -9.69 -3.95
C GLU A 103 6.39 -8.56 -4.33
N LEU A 104 5.87 -7.42 -4.79
CA LEU A 104 6.68 -6.27 -5.13
C LEU A 104 7.41 -5.70 -3.90
N ARG A 105 6.77 -5.62 -2.72
CA ARG A 105 7.44 -5.21 -1.48
C ARG A 105 8.66 -6.10 -1.17
N ARG A 106 8.52 -7.42 -1.30
CA ARG A 106 9.63 -8.38 -1.12
C ARG A 106 10.72 -8.19 -2.16
N GLU A 107 10.34 -8.03 -3.42
CA GLU A 107 11.28 -7.80 -4.51
C GLU A 107 12.08 -6.52 -4.30
N TRP A 108 11.42 -5.40 -4.03
CA TRP A 108 12.07 -4.10 -3.80
C TRP A 108 12.98 -4.11 -2.57
N ARG A 109 12.58 -4.79 -1.49
CA ARG A 109 13.47 -5.02 -0.33
C ARG A 109 14.73 -5.77 -0.73
N THR A 110 14.58 -6.84 -1.50
CA THR A 110 15.71 -7.66 -1.98
C THR A 110 16.63 -6.84 -2.88
N ARG A 111 16.07 -6.06 -3.82
CA ARG A 111 16.82 -5.17 -4.71
C ARG A 111 17.64 -4.14 -3.92
N CYS A 112 17.02 -3.48 -2.93
CA CYS A 112 17.68 -2.49 -2.07
C CYS A 112 18.84 -3.08 -1.25
N GLN A 113 18.76 -4.36 -0.85
CA GLN A 113 19.74 -5.03 0.00
C GLN A 113 20.77 -5.86 -0.78
N SER A 114 20.67 -5.87 -2.11
CA SER A 114 21.58 -6.61 -2.99
C SER A 114 23.05 -6.22 -2.76
N ARG A 115 23.98 -7.13 -3.05
CA ARG A 115 25.41 -6.88 -2.88
C ARG A 115 25.87 -5.66 -3.68
N ILE A 116 25.35 -5.50 -4.90
CA ILE A 116 25.68 -4.36 -5.77
C ILE A 116 25.14 -3.05 -5.19
N ALA A 117 23.90 -3.03 -4.69
CA ALA A 117 23.32 -1.85 -4.04
C ALA A 117 24.13 -1.40 -2.83
N ARG A 118 24.62 -2.35 -2.02
CA ARG A 118 25.44 -2.06 -0.83
C ARG A 118 26.82 -1.50 -1.16
N SER A 119 27.36 -1.79 -2.35
CA SER A 119 28.66 -1.27 -2.81
C SER A 119 28.60 0.12 -3.42
N LEU A 120 27.41 0.70 -3.62
CA LEU A 120 27.27 2.04 -4.17
C LEU A 120 27.77 3.12 -3.21
N PRO A 121 28.19 4.30 -3.73
CA PRO A 121 28.44 5.49 -2.92
C PRO A 121 27.24 5.88 -2.05
N ASP A 122 27.47 6.51 -0.90
CA ASP A 122 26.43 6.81 0.08
C ASP A 122 25.27 7.65 -0.49
N ASP A 123 25.56 8.58 -1.38
CA ASP A 123 24.57 9.43 -2.07
C ASP A 123 23.74 8.67 -3.13
N GLN A 124 24.19 7.48 -3.54
CA GLN A 124 23.55 6.63 -4.55
C GLN A 124 22.98 5.34 -3.96
N LYS A 125 23.20 5.08 -2.67
CA LYS A 125 22.68 3.89 -2.00
C LYS A 125 21.14 3.89 -2.04
N PRO A 126 20.52 2.80 -2.50
CA PRO A 126 19.07 2.69 -2.50
C PRO A 126 18.47 2.86 -1.12
N ARG A 127 17.44 3.71 -1.03
CA ARG A 127 16.63 3.84 0.17
C ARG A 127 15.37 3.01 0.00
N CYS A 128 15.22 1.97 0.81
CA CYS A 128 14.01 1.15 0.83
C CYS A 128 12.89 1.95 1.52
N ARG A 129 12.24 2.86 0.78
CA ARG A 129 11.21 3.77 1.29
C ARG A 129 9.99 3.74 0.35
N PRO A 130 8.75 3.74 0.87
CA PRO A 130 8.40 3.65 2.29
C PRO A 130 8.70 2.25 2.89
N TRP A 131 9.09 2.24 4.17
CA TRP A 131 9.32 1.04 4.99
C TRP A 131 9.09 1.37 6.47
N TRP A 132 8.52 0.42 7.20
CA TRP A 132 8.27 0.51 8.63
C TRP A 132 8.35 -0.88 9.28
N ASP A 133 8.49 -0.88 10.60
CA ASP A 133 8.36 -2.08 11.42
C ASP A 133 6.94 -2.20 11.99
N ASP A 134 6.57 -3.39 12.49
CA ASP A 134 5.22 -3.68 12.99
C ASP A 134 4.84 -2.89 14.25
N ARG A 135 5.77 -2.11 14.83
CA ARG A 135 5.55 -1.27 16.00
C ARG A 135 5.36 0.21 15.64
N ASP A 136 5.49 0.61 14.37
CA ASP A 136 5.26 1.99 13.96
C ASP A 136 3.78 2.36 14.15
N PRO A 137 3.44 3.24 15.12
CA PRO A 137 2.04 3.55 15.45
C PRO A 137 1.34 4.37 14.37
N ARG A 138 2.09 4.95 13.41
CA ARG A 138 1.52 5.74 12.31
C ARG A 138 0.97 4.84 11.22
N MET A 139 1.52 3.63 11.10
CA MET A 139 1.19 2.73 10.01
C MET A 139 0.00 1.84 10.38
N PRO A 140 -1.09 1.88 9.61
CA PRO A 140 -2.33 1.19 9.96
C PRO A 140 -2.23 -0.32 9.74
N LEU A 141 -1.39 -0.76 8.80
CA LEU A 141 -1.18 -2.15 8.39
C LEU A 141 0.29 -2.54 8.56
N PRO A 142 0.59 -3.84 8.74
CA PRO A 142 1.96 -4.32 8.67
C PRO A 142 2.55 -4.11 7.28
N PHE A 143 3.87 -4.00 7.21
CA PHE A 143 4.56 -3.95 5.91
C PHE A 143 4.40 -5.27 5.15
N ASP A 144 4.54 -6.39 5.86
CA ASP A 144 4.31 -7.74 5.34
C ASP A 144 2.80 -8.07 5.42
N LEU A 145 2.18 -8.27 4.26
CA LEU A 145 0.75 -8.53 4.12
C LEU A 145 0.41 -10.02 4.13
N GLY A 146 1.39 -10.92 4.35
CA GLY A 146 1.22 -12.36 4.21
C GLY A 146 0.06 -12.93 5.02
N GLU A 147 -0.03 -12.57 6.30
CA GLU A 147 -1.13 -13.03 7.17
C GLU A 147 -2.50 -12.53 6.69
N ILE A 148 -2.57 -11.27 6.26
CA ILE A 148 -3.81 -10.66 5.74
C ILE A 148 -4.24 -11.38 4.45
N ILE A 149 -3.31 -11.64 3.53
CA ILE A 149 -3.59 -12.33 2.27
C ILE A 149 -4.06 -13.76 2.54
N SER A 150 -3.41 -14.49 3.46
CA SER A 150 -3.82 -15.83 3.85
C SER A 150 -5.22 -15.84 4.47
N GLU A 151 -5.52 -14.93 5.38
CA GLU A 151 -6.85 -14.77 5.99
C GLU A 151 -7.92 -14.54 4.91
N LEU A 152 -7.71 -13.59 4.00
CA LEU A 152 -8.63 -13.29 2.89
C LEU A 152 -8.80 -14.49 1.95
N GLY A 153 -7.73 -15.23 1.67
CA GLY A 153 -7.78 -16.44 0.85
C GLY A 153 -8.65 -17.53 1.49
N HIS A 154 -8.58 -17.71 2.80
CA HIS A 154 -9.42 -18.67 3.52
C HIS A 154 -10.91 -18.32 3.46
N HIS A 155 -11.28 -17.03 3.40
CA HIS A 155 -12.68 -16.61 3.24
C HIS A 155 -13.32 -17.06 1.93
N LEU A 156 -12.53 -17.28 0.87
CA LEU A 156 -13.03 -17.70 -0.44
C LEU A 156 -13.08 -19.22 -0.62
N LEU A 157 -12.49 -19.99 0.30
CA LEU A 157 -12.56 -21.45 0.25
C LEU A 157 -13.94 -21.91 0.76
N PRO A 158 -14.62 -22.84 0.07
CA PRO A 158 -15.87 -23.38 0.58
C PRO A 158 -15.60 -24.06 1.93
N SER A 159 -16.30 -23.62 2.98
CA SER A 159 -16.39 -24.35 4.24
C SER A 159 -16.83 -25.78 3.92
N GLY A 160 -15.99 -26.75 4.32
CA GLY A 160 -15.97 -28.11 3.79
C GLY A 160 -17.33 -28.78 3.59
N SER A 161 -17.42 -29.48 2.45
CA SER A 161 -18.44 -30.47 2.10
C SER A 161 -18.51 -31.63 3.10
#